data_AF-A0A2V6WF39-F1
#
_entry.id   AF-A0A2V6WF39-F1
#
_cell.length_a   1.000
_cell.length_b   1.000
_cell.length_c   1.000
_cell.angle_alpha   90.00
_cell.angle_beta   90.00
_cell.angle_gamma   90.00
#
_symmetry.space_group_name_H-M   'P 1'
#
loop_
_entity.id
_entity.type
_entity.pdbx_description
1 polymer ?
#
loop_
_entity_poly.entity_id
_entity_poly.type
_entity_poly.pdbx_seq_one_letter_code
_entity_poly.pdbx_strand_id
1 'polypeptide(L)'
;LEGVKGWILECVRTAGPDACPPLIVGVGVGGTFEKAAILSKKALFRELGSPNPDPAIGAVEREVLERANRLGIGPQGYGGDTTAFGVHILAAP
;
A
#
# COMPACT_ATOMS: atom_id res chain seq x y z
N LEU A 1 11.45 3.21 -9.73
CA LEU A 1 10.05 3.07 -9.24
C LEU A 1 9.57 1.63 -9.25
N GLU A 2 9.85 0.82 -10.29
CA GLU A 2 9.38 -0.57 -10.35
C GLU A 2 9.80 -1.44 -9.16
N GLY A 3 11.05 -1.30 -8.68
CA GLY A 3 11.50 -2.02 -7.47
C GLY A 3 10.68 -1.70 -6.22
N VAL A 4 10.24 -0.45 -6.04
CA VAL A 4 9.39 -0.04 -4.90
C VAL A 4 8.01 -0.66 -5.02
N LYS A 5 7.41 -0.63 -6.22
CA LYS A 5 6.12 -1.26 -6.50
C LYS A 5 6.15 -2.76 -6.22
N GLY A 6 7.19 -3.45 -6.71
CA GLY A 6 7.40 -4.87 -6.47
C GLY A 6 7.55 -5.20 -4.98
N TRP A 7 8.32 -4.39 -4.24
CA TRP A 7 8.49 -4.59 -2.80
C TRP A 7 7.18 -4.44 -2.02
N ILE A 8 6.37 -3.42 -2.32
CA ILE A 8 5.06 -3.24 -1.65
C ILE A 8 4.16 -4.45 -1.88
N LEU A 9 4.09 -4.94 -3.12
CA LEU A 9 3.28 -6.12 -3.47
C LEU A 9 3.80 -7.39 -2.78
N GLU A 10 5.11 -7.54 -2.66
CA GLU A 10 5.70 -8.65 -1.93
C GLU A 10 5.36 -8.61 -0.44
N CYS A 11 5.38 -7.42 0.18
CA CYS A 11 4.93 -7.27 1.56
C CYS A 11 3.45 -7.63 1.73
N VAL A 12 2.58 -7.18 0.82
CA VAL A 12 1.14 -7.54 0.83
C VAL A 12 0.95 -9.05 0.67
N ARG A 13 1.67 -9.67 -0.26
CA ARG A 13 1.64 -11.11 -0.52
C ARG A 13 2.12 -11.91 0.69
N THR A 14 3.19 -11.45 1.34
CA THR A 14 3.80 -12.10 2.52
C THR A 14 2.89 -11.99 3.73
N ALA A 15 2.26 -10.82 3.94
CA ALA A 15 1.30 -10.63 5.02
C ALA A 15 0.03 -11.46 4.81
N GLY A 16 -0.45 -11.55 3.56
CA GLY A 16 -1.48 -12.50 3.15
C GLY A 16 -2.73 -12.48 4.05
N PRO A 17 -3.26 -13.66 4.43
CA PRO A 17 -4.41 -13.78 5.34
C PRO A 17 -4.15 -13.25 6.76
N ASP A 18 -2.91 -13.25 7.24
CA ASP A 18 -2.56 -12.93 8.63
C ASP A 18 -2.78 -11.44 8.98
N ALA A 19 -2.88 -10.59 7.97
CA ALA A 19 -3.18 -9.16 8.14
C ALA A 19 -4.69 -8.83 8.07
N CYS A 20 -5.57 -9.83 8.06
CA CYS A 20 -7.03 -9.68 7.99
C CYS A 20 -7.49 -8.77 6.83
N PRO A 21 -7.17 -9.09 5.56
CA PRO A 21 -7.63 -8.32 4.41
C PRO A 21 -9.17 -8.19 4.36
N PRO A 22 -9.74 -7.11 3.79
CA PRO A 22 -9.05 -6.15 2.91
C PRO A 22 -8.27 -5.05 3.63
N LEU A 23 -7.05 -4.81 3.16
CA LEU A 23 -6.07 -3.94 3.82
C LEU A 23 -6.21 -2.45 3.45
N ILE A 24 -5.82 -1.58 4.37
CA ILE A 24 -5.31 -0.25 4.02
C ILE A 24 -3.79 -0.33 4.10
N VAL A 25 -3.09 -0.06 3.00
CA VAL A 25 -1.63 -0.19 2.92
C VAL A 25 -0.99 1.18 3.01
N GLY A 26 -0.30 1.46 4.12
CA GLY A 26 0.46 2.68 4.33
C GLY A 26 1.94 2.46 4.04
N VAL A 27 2.51 3.30 3.18
CA VAL A 27 3.90 3.20 2.73
C VAL A 27 4.63 4.51 3.03
N GLY A 28 5.79 4.41 3.68
CA GLY A 28 6.70 5.52 3.92
C GLY A 28 7.96 5.36 3.10
N VAL A 29 8.38 6.40 2.37
CA VAL A 29 9.56 6.37 1.49
C VAL A 29 10.50 7.51 1.83
N GLY A 30 11.80 7.21 1.95
CA GLY A 30 12.85 8.20 2.21
C GLY A 30 12.94 8.67 3.66
N GLY A 31 13.75 9.71 3.91
CA GLY A 31 14.16 10.12 5.25
C GLY A 31 15.08 9.11 5.95
N THR A 32 15.19 9.22 7.28
CA THR A 32 15.85 8.20 8.11
C THR A 32 14.99 6.95 8.26
N PHE A 33 15.58 5.88 8.77
CA PHE A 33 14.87 4.62 9.03
C PHE A 33 13.61 4.82 9.91
N GLU A 34 13.74 5.59 10.99
CA GLU A 34 12.63 5.90 11.91
C GLU A 34 11.59 6.77 11.21
N LYS A 35 12.04 7.71 10.37
CA LYS A 35 11.15 8.61 9.64
C LYS A 35 10.29 7.83 8.66
N ALA A 36 10.85 6.89 7.91
CA ALA A 36 10.10 6.04 6.99
C ALA A 36 8.99 5.25 7.72
N ALA A 37 9.29 4.68 8.88
CA ALA A 37 8.30 3.98 9.70
C ALA A 37 7.19 4.91 10.24
N ILE A 38 7.54 6.13 10.64
CA ILE A 38 6.55 7.13 11.06
C ILE A 38 5.65 7.54 9.88
N LEU A 39 6.23 7.73 8.69
CA LEU A 39 5.48 8.10 7.49
C LEU A 39 4.55 6.97 7.04
N SER A 40 4.98 5.71 7.07
CA SER A 40 4.10 4.57 6.73
C SER A 40 2.91 4.50 7.69
N LYS A 41 3.15 4.69 8.99
CA LYS A 41 2.07 4.72 9.99
C LYS A 41 1.11 5.88 9.77
N LYS A 42 1.60 7.07 9.41
CA LYS A 42 0.75 8.23 9.09
C LYS A 42 -0.05 8.00 7.80
N ALA A 43 0.54 7.36 6.80
CA ALA A 43 -0.13 7.07 5.53
C ALA A 43 -1.36 6.17 5.71
N LEU A 44 -1.36 5.24 6.68
CA LEU A 44 -2.52 4.40 7.02
C LEU A 44 -3.77 5.19 7.41
N PHE A 45 -3.60 6.40 7.94
CA PHE A 45 -4.70 7.25 8.42
C PHE A 45 -5.12 8.30 7.41
N ARG A 46 -4.55 8.32 6.19
CA ARG A 46 -5.11 9.13 5.11
C ARG A 46 -6.54 8.68 4.83
N GLU A 47 -7.40 9.63 4.49
CA GLU A 47 -8.78 9.35 4.13
C GLU A 47 -8.80 8.42 2.91
N LEU A 48 -9.58 7.35 2.99
CA LEU A 48 -9.67 6.36 1.93
C LEU A 48 -10.19 7.00 0.64
N GLY A 49 -9.49 6.78 -0.47
CA GLY A 49 -9.82 7.39 -1.75
C GLY A 49 -9.32 8.83 -1.94
N SER A 50 -8.71 9.45 -0.92
CA SER A 50 -8.10 10.77 -1.07
C SER A 50 -6.93 10.73 -2.06
N PRO A 51 -6.86 11.65 -3.05
CA PRO A 51 -5.77 11.70 -4.00
C PRO A 51 -4.46 12.09 -3.32
N ASN A 52 -3.34 11.59 -3.85
CA ASN A 52 -2.02 12.08 -3.45
C ASN A 52 -1.81 13.51 -4.01
N PRO A 53 -1.26 14.46 -3.22
CA PRO A 53 -0.90 15.79 -3.72
C PRO A 53 0.16 15.76 -4.84
N ASP A 54 1.02 14.73 -4.86
CA ASP A 54 1.93 14.47 -5.97
C ASP A 54 1.27 13.50 -6.98
N PRO A 55 0.96 13.95 -8.21
CA PRO A 55 0.31 13.12 -9.22
C PRO A 55 1.13 11.88 -9.63
N ALA A 56 2.46 11.97 -9.59
CA ALA A 56 3.34 10.85 -9.95
C ALA A 56 3.27 9.76 -8.88
N ILE A 57 3.25 10.13 -7.59
CA ILE A 57 3.06 9.19 -6.49
C ILE A 57 1.63 8.64 -6.50
N GLY A 58 0.63 9.49 -6.77
CA GLY A 58 -0.76 9.06 -6.89
C GLY A 58 -0.98 8.03 -8.01
N ALA A 59 -0.23 8.12 -9.10
CA ALA A 59 -0.23 7.09 -10.14
C ALA A 59 0.32 5.74 -9.64
N VAL A 60 1.37 5.78 -8.80
CA VAL A 60 1.94 4.58 -8.16
C VAL A 60 0.95 3.96 -7.17
N GLU A 61 0.28 4.76 -6.33
CA GLU A 61 -0.76 4.29 -5.41
C GLU A 61 -1.84 3.49 -6.14
N ARG A 62 -2.37 4.04 -7.25
CA ARG A 62 -3.39 3.38 -8.08
C ARG A 62 -2.88 2.09 -8.70
N GLU A 63 -1.71 2.12 -9.34
CA GLU A 63 -1.14 0.94 -9.99
C GLU A 63 -0.88 -0.20 -8.99
N VAL A 64 -0.35 0.13 -7.80
CA VAL A 64 -0.09 -0.87 -6.76
C VAL A 64 -1.38 -1.41 -6.18
N LEU A 65 -2.40 -0.58 -5.93
CA LEU A 65 -3.71 -1.03 -5.47
C LEU A 65 -4.35 -2.02 -6.45
N GLU A 66 -4.35 -1.68 -7.74
CA GLU A 66 -4.85 -2.55 -8.79
C GLU A 66 -4.09 -3.90 -8.84
N ARG A 67 -2.77 -3.86 -8.74
CA ARG A 67 -1.93 -5.07 -8.73
C ARG A 67 -2.15 -5.91 -7.46
N ALA A 68 -2.31 -5.26 -6.30
CA ALA A 68 -2.57 -5.93 -5.03
C ALA A 68 -3.91 -6.67 -5.07
N ASN A 69 -4.94 -6.04 -5.64
CA ASN A 69 -6.26 -6.66 -5.81
C ASN A 69 -6.25 -7.84 -6.79
N ARG A 70 -5.33 -7.84 -7.76
CA ARG A 70 -5.07 -9.00 -8.65
C ARG A 70 -4.26 -10.14 -8.00
N LEU A 71 -3.80 -10.02 -6.76
CA LEU A 71 -3.12 -11.12 -6.05
C LEU A 71 -4.07 -12.26 -5.69
N GLY A 72 -5.38 -12.01 -5.66
CA GLY A 72 -6.38 -13.04 -5.39
C GLY A 72 -6.44 -13.50 -3.94
N ILE A 73 -5.90 -12.73 -2.98
CA ILE A 73 -5.96 -13.05 -1.54
C ILE A 73 -7.39 -12.88 -1.03
N GLY A 74 -8.03 -11.75 -1.37
CA GLY A 74 -9.42 -11.47 -1.01
C GLY A 74 -9.69 -11.32 0.48
N PRO A 75 -10.96 -11.12 0.88
CA PRO A 75 -11.34 -10.92 2.28
C PRO A 75 -10.95 -12.11 3.16
N GLN A 76 -10.29 -11.86 4.28
CA GLN A 76 -9.80 -12.86 5.24
C GLN A 76 -8.92 -13.96 4.61
N GLY A 77 -8.42 -13.78 3.38
CA GLY A 77 -7.62 -14.78 2.68
C GLY A 77 -8.41 -15.91 2.01
N TYR A 78 -9.74 -15.79 1.90
CA TYR A 78 -10.59 -16.82 1.26
C TYR A 78 -10.66 -16.70 -0.28
N GLY A 79 -9.82 -15.85 -0.88
CA GLY A 79 -9.89 -15.54 -2.29
C GLY A 79 -10.89 -14.42 -2.61
N GLY A 80 -10.80 -13.90 -3.83
CA GLY A 80 -11.65 -12.80 -4.32
C GLY A 80 -10.87 -11.73 -5.07
N ASP A 81 -11.53 -10.63 -5.39
CA ASP A 81 -10.99 -9.52 -6.19
C ASP A 81 -10.53 -8.33 -5.33
N THR A 82 -10.75 -8.37 -4.02
CA THR A 82 -10.51 -7.24 -3.11
C THR A 82 -9.57 -7.65 -1.97
N THR A 83 -8.27 -7.41 -2.18
CA THR A 83 -7.19 -7.65 -1.21
C THR A 83 -6.89 -6.40 -0.38
N ALA A 84 -7.03 -5.21 -0.98
CA ALA A 84 -6.82 -3.92 -0.33
C ALA A 84 -7.90 -2.92 -0.74
N PHE A 85 -8.32 -2.10 0.21
CA PHE A 85 -9.18 -0.95 -0.02
C PHE A 85 -8.41 0.25 -0.57
N GLY A 86 -7.15 0.42 -0.16
CA GLY A 86 -6.35 1.58 -0.56
C GLY A 86 -4.87 1.40 -0.31
N VAL A 87 -4.07 2.11 -1.09
CA VAL A 87 -2.63 2.25 -0.91
C VAL A 87 -2.32 3.74 -0.80
N HIS A 88 -1.66 4.13 0.28
CA HIS A 88 -1.28 5.52 0.54
C HIS A 88 0.23 5.60 0.78
N ILE A 89 0.89 6.50 0.05
CA ILE A 89 2.33 6.74 0.10
C ILE A 89 2.57 8.14 0.64
N LEU A 90 3.46 8.24 1.63
CA LEU A 90 4.07 9.50 2.06
C LEU A 90 5.58 9.41 1.83
N ALA A 91 6.15 10.42 1.18
CA ALA A 91 7.57 10.50 0.88
C ALA A 91 8.22 11.68 1.61
N ALA A 92 9.47 11.49 2.03
CA ALA A 92 10.34 12.56 2.51
C ALA A 92 11.70 12.46 1.81
N PRO A 93 12.42 13.58 1.64
CA PRO A 93 13.79 13.57 1.16
C PRO A 93 14.74 12.80 2.09
#